data_AF-L1IB18-F1
#
_entry.id   AF-L1IB18-F1
#
_cell.length_a   1.000
_cell.length_b   1.000
_cell.length_c   1.000
_cell.angle_alpha   90.00
_cell.angle_beta   90.00
_cell.angle_gamma   90.00
#
_symmetry.space_group_name_H-M   'P 1'
#
loop_
_entity.id
_entity.type
_entity.pdbx_description
1 polymer ?
#
loop_
_entity_poly.entity_id
_entity_poly.type
_entity_poly.pdbx_seq_one_letter_code
_entity_poly.pdbx_strand_id
1 'polypeptide(L)' 'MVAEQQPLASFFCPISMVLMTDPVSCCDGNTYERSSIETWLQLHPSSPLTGACLPSKQLVPNFALRSAIQEWKEQHA' A
#
# COMPACT_ATOMS: atom_id res chain seq x y z
N MET A 1 4.06 28.71 -9.98
CA MET A 1 3.37 28.29 -8.75
C MET A 1 3.54 26.78 -8.70
N VAL A 2 4.56 26.30 -7.99
CA VAL A 2 4.76 24.85 -7.86
C VAL A 2 3.70 24.37 -6.88
N ALA A 3 2.75 23.57 -7.37
CA ALA A 3 1.77 22.94 -6.51
C ALA A 3 2.54 22.11 -5.49
N GLU A 4 2.28 22.35 -4.21
CA GLU A 4 2.79 21.55 -3.11
C GLU A 4 2.19 20.15 -3.32
N GLN A 5 2.93 19.29 -4.03
CA GLN A 5 2.48 17.94 -4.37
C GLN A 5 2.55 17.08 -3.13
N GLN A 6 1.58 17.27 -2.23
CA GLN A 6 1.41 16.41 -1.08
C GLN A 6 1.29 14.97 -1.57
N PRO A 7 2.03 14.03 -0.96
CA PRO A 7 1.95 12.63 -1.34
C PRO A 7 0.50 12.17 -1.21
N LEU A 8 -0.01 11.51 -2.25
CA LEU A 8 -1.36 10.95 -2.21
C LEU A 8 -1.47 10.05 -0.99
N ALA A 9 -2.60 10.08 -0.28
CA ALA A 9 -2.83 9.19 0.86
C ALA A 9 -2.66 7.70 0.49
N SER A 10 -2.86 7.35 -0.78
CA SER A 10 -2.59 6.02 -1.34
C SER A 10 -1.12 5.61 -1.32
N PHE A 11 -0.17 6.51 -1.11
CA PHE A 11 1.25 6.20 -0.99
C PHE A 11 1.63 5.68 0.39
N PHE A 12 0.78 5.87 1.39
CA PHE A 12 1.03 5.43 2.76
C PHE A 12 0.33 4.13 3.05
N CYS A 13 1.07 3.19 3.66
CA CYS A 13 0.52 1.94 4.14
C CYS A 13 -0.53 2.25 5.21
N PRO A 14 -1.79 1.86 5.05
CA PRO A 14 -2.82 2.13 6.05
C PRO A 14 -2.62 1.32 7.34
N ILE A 15 -1.79 0.27 7.29
CA ILE A 15 -1.41 -0.54 8.45
C ILE A 15 -0.28 0.13 9.23
N SER A 16 0.82 0.42 8.54
CA SER A 16 2.05 0.93 9.17
C SER A 16 2.12 2.45 9.21
N MET A 17 1.21 3.17 8.53
CA MET A 17 1.20 4.62 8.32
C MET A 17 2.52 5.20 7.78
N VAL A 18 3.32 4.36 7.13
CA VAL A 18 4.59 4.74 6.49
C VAL A 18 4.45 4.67 4.98
N LEU A 19 5.31 5.41 4.29
CA LEU A 19 5.38 5.39 2.83
C LEU A 19 5.68 3.97 2.33
N MET A 20 4.81 3.44 1.47
CA MET A 20 4.95 2.07 0.97
C MET A 20 6.18 1.94 0.07
N THR A 21 7.02 0.94 0.34
CA THR A 21 8.16 0.63 -0.55
C THR A 21 7.75 -0.37 -1.65
N ASP A 22 6.92 -1.35 -1.28
CA ASP A 22 6.38 -2.34 -2.20
C ASP A 22 4.85 -2.37 -2.06
N PRO A 23 4.13 -1.49 -2.78
CA PRO A 23 2.67 -1.46 -2.74
C PRO A 23 2.09 -2.70 -3.43
N VAL A 24 1.31 -3.47 -2.67
CA VAL A 24 0.57 -4.63 -3.16
C VAL A 24 -0.93 -4.41 -2.97
N SER A 25 -1.68 -4.58 -4.05
CA SER A 25 -3.13 -4.51 -4.05
C SER A 25 -3.71 -5.87 -3.65
N CYS A 26 -4.61 -5.84 -2.69
CA CYS A 26 -5.31 -7.03 -2.21
C CYS A 26 -6.64 -7.20 -2.97
N CYS A 27 -7.25 -8.38 -2.88
CA CYS A 27 -8.53 -8.67 -3.53
C CYS A 27 -9.69 -7.75 -3.08
N ASP A 28 -9.53 -7.12 -1.92
CA ASP A 28 -10.44 -6.14 -1.33
C ASP A 28 -10.36 -4.75 -2.03
N GLY A 29 -9.47 -4.57 -3.02
CA GLY A 29 -9.29 -3.31 -3.76
C GLY A 29 -8.39 -2.30 -3.04
N ASN A 30 -7.94 -2.61 -1.83
CA ASN A 30 -7.03 -1.80 -1.04
C ASN A 30 -5.57 -2.15 -1.31
N THR A 31 -4.69 -1.16 -1.20
CA THR A 31 -3.24 -1.34 -1.40
C THR A 31 -2.51 -1.18 -0.08
N TYR A 32 -1.58 -2.10 0.17
CA TYR A 32 -0.83 -2.20 1.41
C TYR A 32 0.66 -2.36 1.11
N GLU A 33 1.51 -2.14 2.10
CA GLU A 33 2.89 -2.58 1.99
C GLU A 33 2.95 -4.11 2.08
N ARG A 34 3.72 -4.73 1.18
CA ARG A 34 3.99 -6.17 1.14
C ARG A 34 4.29 -6.75 2.52
N SER A 35 5.29 -6.21 3.23
CA SER A 35 5.72 -6.74 4.53
C SER A 35 4.61 -6.70 5.60
N SER A 36 3.86 -5.60 5.65
CA SER A 36 2.76 -5.43 6.59
C SER A 36 1.60 -6.39 6.31
N ILE A 37 1.17 -6.51 5.06
CA ILE A 37 0.05 -7.39 4.70
C ILE A 37 0.44 -8.86 4.74
N GLU A 38 1.67 -9.22 4.40
CA GLU A 38 2.16 -10.60 4.54
C GLU A 38 2.16 -11.03 6.00
N THR A 39 2.66 -10.18 6.91
CA THR A 39 2.63 -10.44 8.35
C THR A 39 1.20 -10.52 8.87
N TRP A 40 0.33 -9.62 8.42
CA TRP A 40 -1.09 -9.63 8.80
C TRP A 40 -1.78 -10.91 8.33
N LEU A 41 -1.61 -11.32 7.07
CA LEU A 41 -2.20 -12.54 6.49
C LEU A 41 -1.68 -13.84 7.11
N GLN A 42 -0.56 -13.79 7.84
CA GLN A 42 -0.08 -14.91 8.66
C GLN A 42 -0.88 -15.06 9.96
N LEU A 43 -1.30 -13.95 10.59
CA LEU A 43 -2.13 -13.99 11.80
C LEU A 43 -3.64 -14.03 11.50
N HIS A 44 -4.10 -13.25 10.52
CA HIS A 44 -5.51 -12.98 10.24
C HIS A 44 -5.79 -13.04 8.73
N PRO A 45 -6.71 -13.91 8.26
CA PRO A 45 -7.11 -13.97 6.86
C PRO A 45 -8.17 -12.89 6.51
N SER A 46 -7.98 -11.66 6.97
CA SER A 46 -8.91 -10.54 6.78
C SER A 46 -8.18 -9.28 6.33
N SER A 47 -8.90 -8.34 5.72
CA SER A 47 -8.36 -7.04 5.33
C SER A 47 -8.12 -6.21 6.59
N PRO A 48 -6.92 -5.67 6.83
CA PRO A 48 -6.65 -4.86 8.02
C PRO A 48 -7.38 -3.51 8.04
N LEU A 49 -7.82 -3.02 6.87
CA LEU A 49 -8.46 -1.72 6.71
C LEU A 49 -9.99 -1.80 6.84
N THR A 50 -10.59 -2.79 6.17
CA THR A 50 -12.05 -2.98 6.12
C THR A 50 -12.53 -4.02 7.13
N GLY A 51 -11.64 -4.84 7.69
CA GLY A 51 -12.00 -6.01 8.48
C GLY A 51 -12.66 -7.13 7.67
N ALA A 52 -12.78 -6.98 6.35
CA ALA A 52 -13.46 -7.96 5.50
C ALA A 52 -12.65 -9.26 5.41
N CYS A 53 -13.30 -10.42 5.49
CA CYS A 53 -12.63 -11.69 5.27
C CYS A 53 -12.09 -11.74 3.83
N LEU A 54 -10.79 -11.95 3.69
CA LEU A 54 -10.15 -12.06 2.39
C LEU A 54 -10.40 -13.46 1.84
N PRO A 55 -11.13 -13.60 0.72
CA PRO A 55 -11.42 -14.92 0.13
C PRO A 55 -10.15 -15.59 -0.39
N SER A 56 -9.08 -14.82 -0.62
CA SER A 56 -7.79 -15.33 -1.05
C SER A 56 -6.66 -14.41 -0.61
N LYS A 57 -5.51 -15.00 -0.27
CA LYS A 57 -4.25 -14.30 0.06
C LYS A 57 -3.53 -13.82 -1.21
N GLN A 58 -4.27 -13.54 -2.28
CA GLN A 58 -3.70 -13.07 -3.52
C GLN A 58 -3.32 -11.60 -3.36
N LEU A 59 -2.01 -11.36 -3.43
CA LEU A 59 -1.41 -10.05 -3.39
C LEU A 59 -0.93 -9.73 -4.81
N VAL A 60 -1.51 -8.70 -5.41
CA VAL A 60 -1.14 -8.24 -6.75
C VAL A 60 -0.19 -7.06 -6.60
N PRO A 61 1.08 -7.16 -6.99
CA PRO A 61 2.00 -6.03 -6.91
C PRO A 61 1.52 -4.87 -7.81
N ASN A 62 1.45 -3.67 -7.24
CA ASN A 62 1.03 -2.46 -7.94
C ASN A 62 2.26 -1.67 -8.40
N PHE A 63 2.81 -2.05 -9.56
CA PHE A 63 4.00 -1.41 -10.12
C PHE A 63 3.79 0.07 -10.45
N ALA A 64 2.59 0.46 -10.90
CA ALA A 64 2.28 1.85 -11.23
C ALA A 64 2.38 2.74 -9.98
N LEU A 65 1.80 2.29 -8.86
CA LEU A 65 1.88 3.02 -7.59
C LEU A 65 3.32 3.04 -7.06
N ARG A 66 4.06 1.93 -7.19
CA ARG A 66 5.47 1.85 -6.79
C ARG A 66 6.32 2.89 -7.53
N SER A 67 6.16 2.99 -8.84
CA SER A 67 6.86 3.98 -9.65
C SER A 67 6.48 5.41 -9.27
N ALA A 68 5.19 5.69 -9.05
CA ALA A 68 4.73 7.01 -8.62
C ALA A 68 5.31 7.41 -7.25
N ILE A 69 5.37 6.47 -6.30
CA ILE A 69 5.97 6.70 -4.98
C ILE A 69 7.48 6.95 -5.09
N GLN A 70 8.20 6.16 -5.90
CA GLN A 70 9.62 6.36 -6.12
C GLN A 70 9.91 7.72 -6.73
N GLU A 71 9.21 8.09 -7.78
CA GLU A 71 9.36 9.39 -8.43
C GLU A 71 9.03 10.54 -7.45
N TRP A 72 7.99 10.38 -6.64
CA TRP A 72 7.66 11.35 -5.60
C TRP A 72 8.78 11.47 -4.55
N LYS A 73 9.35 10.35 -4.09
CA LYS A 73 10.50 10.34 -3.17
C LYS A 73 11.70 11.05 -3.79
N GLU A 74 12.03 10.76 -5.05
CA GLU A 74 13.17 11.37 -5.72
C GLU A 74 13.00 12.87 -5.90
N GLN A 75 11.78 13.36 -6.12
CA GLN A 75 11.48 14.78 -6.21
C GLN A 75 11.46 15.51 -4.86
N HIS A 76 11.34 14.80 -3.73
CA HIS A 76 11.24 15.36 -2.39
C HIS A 76 12.35 14.86 -1.43
N ALA A 77 13.42 14.28 -1.96
CA ALA A 77 14.59 13.78 -1.20
C ALA A 77 15.62 14.87 -0.92
#